data_AF-A0A536SPM0-F1
#
_entry.id   AF-A0A536SPM0-F1
#
_cell.length_a   1.000
_cell.length_b   1.000
_cell.length_c   1.000
_cell.angle_alpha   90.00
_cell.angle_beta   90.00
_cell.angle_gamma   90.00
#
_symmetry.space_group_name_H-M   'P 1'
#
loop_
_entity.id
_entity.type
_entity.pdbx_description
1 polymer ?
#
loop_
_entity_poly.entity_id
_entity_poly.type
_entity_poly.pdbx_seq_one_letter_code
_entity_poly.pdbx_strand_id
1 'polypeptide(L)'
;MAKRSVLARLDDAVDDFCRRTRYFQEDMTKGRARMFAMQHRLNTRQRNSVLKLKVATNCPDWDTRIGIIRACSEEVIADHEHGGGRAHWEILEDLGTRIGLKRSEIRAAAPIPTTQLAWVAWEGLMGNRHWLEGIVANTCAERANVPGYGTGIMKKHGWFGLERHRWGISSSPPRIWNSSNFTRKPTSSTPTRAGARSSASPSNCTWKMPWWPPARRISPCGRCTWMASGRRGTGLARVE
;
A
#
# COMPACT_ATOMS: atom_id res chain seq x y z
N MET A 1 -31.23 10.45 -12.11
CA MET A 1 -29.92 10.63 -11.44
C MET A 1 -29.00 9.51 -11.87
N ALA A 2 -27.79 9.80 -12.40
CA ALA A 2 -26.84 8.75 -12.76
C ALA A 2 -26.41 7.97 -11.52
N LYS A 3 -26.46 6.63 -11.59
CA LYS A 3 -26.08 5.75 -10.48
C LYS A 3 -24.60 5.99 -10.17
N ARG A 4 -24.26 6.39 -8.93
CA ARG A 4 -22.86 6.59 -8.51
C ARG A 4 -22.08 5.30 -8.71
N SER A 5 -20.85 5.41 -9.22
CA SER A 5 -19.99 4.25 -9.44
C SER A 5 -19.66 3.54 -8.13
N VAL A 6 -19.37 2.24 -8.20
CA VAL A 6 -18.91 1.45 -7.05
C VAL A 6 -17.65 2.05 -6.45
N LEU A 7 -16.75 2.58 -7.30
CA LEU A 7 -15.52 3.23 -6.86
C LEU A 7 -15.79 4.48 -6.02
N ALA A 8 -16.71 5.33 -6.46
CA ALA A 8 -17.05 6.54 -5.71
C ALA A 8 -17.63 6.21 -4.33
N ARG A 9 -18.42 5.14 -4.21
CA ARG A 9 -18.97 4.70 -2.92
C ARG A 9 -17.90 4.08 -2.01
N LEU A 10 -16.94 3.36 -2.59
CA LEU A 10 -15.79 2.84 -1.85
C LEU A 10 -14.93 4.00 -1.32
N ASP A 11 -14.69 5.01 -2.15
CA ASP A 11 -13.91 6.18 -1.78
C ASP A 11 -14.55 6.98 -0.65
N ASP A 12 -15.88 7.15 -0.68
CA ASP A 12 -16.62 7.74 0.44
C ASP A 12 -16.44 6.94 1.74
N ALA A 13 -16.49 5.61 1.67
CA ALA A 13 -16.35 4.76 2.85
C ALA A 13 -14.94 4.83 3.46
N VAL A 14 -13.91 4.91 2.61
CA VAL A 14 -12.52 5.09 3.06
C VAL A 14 -12.31 6.51 3.61
N ASP A 15 -12.85 7.54 2.95
CA ASP A 15 -12.76 8.93 3.42
C ASP A 15 -13.41 9.08 4.79
N ASP A 16 -14.63 8.55 4.95
CA ASP A 16 -15.33 8.52 6.22
C ASP A 16 -14.49 7.83 7.29
N PHE A 17 -14.03 6.59 7.06
CA PHE A 17 -13.16 5.87 7.99
C PHE A 17 -11.95 6.70 8.43
N CYS A 18 -11.25 7.36 7.49
CA CYS A 18 -10.09 8.19 7.79
C CYS A 18 -10.44 9.42 8.65
N ARG A 19 -11.64 10.00 8.51
CA ARG A 19 -12.09 11.16 9.31
C ARG A 19 -12.47 10.79 10.73
N ARG A 20 -13.26 9.73 10.91
CA ARG A 20 -13.81 9.36 12.23
C ARG A 20 -12.89 8.49 13.09
N THR A 21 -11.85 7.89 12.50
CA THR A 21 -10.93 7.06 13.27
C THR A 21 -10.04 7.91 14.17
N ARG A 22 -10.30 7.86 15.48
CA ARG A 22 -9.55 8.58 16.54
C ARG A 22 -8.04 8.44 16.41
N TYR A 23 -7.55 7.28 15.95
CA TYR A 23 -6.13 7.06 15.74
C TYR A 23 -5.48 8.12 14.83
N PHE A 24 -6.17 8.53 13.77
CA PHE A 24 -5.69 9.55 12.82
C PHE A 24 -5.91 10.98 13.32
N GLN A 25 -6.75 11.19 14.33
CA GLN A 25 -7.10 12.53 14.82
C GLN A 25 -6.33 12.93 16.08
N GLU A 26 -5.82 11.97 16.84
CA GLU A 26 -5.15 12.21 18.12
C GLU A 26 -3.61 12.16 18.00
N ASP A 27 -2.93 12.85 18.91
CA ASP A 27 -1.47 12.92 18.96
C ASP A 27 -0.79 11.56 19.17
N MET A 28 0.43 11.44 18.66
CA MET A 28 1.26 10.26 18.86
C MET A 28 2.01 10.33 20.19
N THR A 29 1.47 9.65 21.21
CA THR A 29 2.17 9.47 22.49
C THR A 29 3.19 8.33 22.41
N LYS A 30 4.16 8.29 23.34
CA LYS A 30 5.12 7.17 23.46
C LYS A 30 4.43 5.81 23.59
N GLY A 31 3.34 5.73 24.35
CA GLY A 31 2.56 4.50 24.50
C GLY A 31 1.91 4.04 23.19
N ARG A 32 1.31 4.97 22.45
CA ARG A 32 0.70 4.70 21.12
C ARG A 32 1.74 4.30 20.10
N ALA A 33 2.91 4.94 20.12
CA ALA A 33 4.05 4.61 19.29
C ALA A 33 4.53 3.17 19.53
N ARG A 34 4.75 2.78 20.79
CA ARG A 34 5.14 1.41 21.15
C ARG A 34 4.07 0.40 20.73
N MET A 35 2.80 0.70 20.99
CA MET A 35 1.68 -0.16 20.59
C MET A 35 1.58 -0.32 19.06
N PHE A 36 1.78 0.77 18.31
CA PHE A 36 1.82 0.74 16.85
C PHE A 36 2.93 -0.20 16.37
N ALA A 37 4.17 -0.04 16.86
CA ALA A 37 5.27 -0.90 16.45
C ALA A 37 4.99 -2.39 16.74
N MET A 38 4.46 -2.72 17.93
CA MET A 38 4.17 -4.10 18.32
C MET A 38 3.00 -4.71 17.51
N GLN A 39 1.87 -4.02 17.42
CA GLN A 39 0.67 -4.56 16.79
C GLN A 39 0.69 -4.45 15.26
N HIS A 40 1.24 -3.38 14.69
CA HIS A 40 1.30 -3.20 13.24
C HIS A 40 2.29 -4.16 12.59
N ARG A 41 3.40 -4.50 13.27
CA ARG A 41 4.34 -5.54 12.84
C ARG A 41 3.67 -6.90 12.73
N LEU A 42 2.86 -7.26 13.73
CA LEU A 42 2.05 -8.47 13.71
C LEU A 42 1.04 -8.44 12.55
N ASN A 43 0.31 -7.34 12.39
CA ASN A 43 -0.71 -7.20 11.37
C ASN A 43 -0.13 -7.29 9.95
N THR A 44 1.04 -6.71 9.71
CA THR A 44 1.74 -6.77 8.41
C THR A 44 2.06 -8.21 8.02
N ARG A 45 2.52 -9.04 8.97
CA ARG A 45 2.78 -10.46 8.73
C ARG A 45 1.48 -11.23 8.50
N GLN A 46 0.48 -11.07 9.37
CA GLN A 46 -0.79 -11.78 9.25
C GLN A 46 -1.50 -11.45 7.93
N ARG A 47 -1.57 -10.18 7.57
CA ARG A 47 -2.24 -9.72 6.35
C ARG A 47 -1.57 -10.28 5.10
N ASN A 48 -0.26 -10.17 4.99
CA ASN A 48 0.46 -10.50 3.77
C ASN A 48 0.80 -12.00 3.64
N SER A 49 0.99 -12.71 4.76
CA SER A 49 1.33 -14.14 4.75
C SER A 49 0.12 -15.07 4.91
N VAL A 50 -1.06 -14.56 5.31
CA VAL A 50 -2.25 -15.39 5.53
C VAL A 50 -3.46 -14.82 4.79
N LEU A 51 -3.88 -13.60 5.14
CA LEU A 51 -5.19 -13.11 4.72
C LEU A 51 -5.28 -12.87 3.21
N LYS A 52 -4.29 -12.20 2.60
CA LYS A 52 -4.22 -12.02 1.15
C LYS A 52 -4.18 -13.34 0.39
N LEU A 53 -3.47 -14.34 0.93
CA LEU A 53 -3.37 -15.65 0.30
C LEU A 53 -4.70 -16.40 0.31
N LYS A 54 -5.55 -16.25 1.34
CA LYS A 54 -6.92 -16.81 1.33
C LYS A 54 -7.74 -16.28 0.16
N VAL A 55 -7.61 -14.98 -0.17
CA VAL A 55 -8.28 -14.40 -1.35
C VAL A 55 -7.72 -14.98 -2.64
N ALA A 56 -6.40 -15.16 -2.73
CA ALA A 56 -5.78 -15.79 -3.90
C ALA A 56 -6.28 -17.23 -4.10
N THR A 57 -6.38 -18.01 -3.03
CA THR A 57 -6.93 -19.38 -3.06
C THR A 57 -8.36 -19.40 -3.57
N ASN A 58 -9.19 -18.42 -3.17
CA ASN A 58 -10.59 -18.32 -3.57
C ASN A 58 -10.82 -17.66 -4.94
N CYS A 59 -9.79 -17.06 -5.54
CA CYS A 59 -9.91 -16.32 -6.80
C CYS A 59 -9.78 -17.28 -7.99
N PRO A 60 -10.80 -17.46 -8.84
CA PRO A 60 -10.74 -18.34 -10.01
C PRO A 60 -9.98 -17.71 -11.18
N ASP A 61 -9.81 -16.39 -11.19
CA ASP A 61 -9.06 -15.66 -12.22
C ASP A 61 -7.56 -15.81 -11.99
N TRP A 62 -6.88 -16.43 -12.96
CA TRP A 62 -5.47 -16.80 -12.82
C TRP A 62 -4.56 -15.58 -12.67
N ASP A 63 -4.71 -14.58 -13.55
CA ASP A 63 -3.83 -13.41 -13.55
C ASP A 63 -3.99 -12.59 -12.29
N THR A 64 -5.22 -12.42 -11.80
CA THR A 64 -5.50 -11.77 -10.52
C THR A 64 -4.92 -12.55 -9.36
N ARG A 65 -5.07 -13.88 -9.34
CA ARG A 65 -4.48 -14.74 -8.31
C ARG A 65 -2.96 -14.58 -8.25
N ILE A 66 -2.28 -14.65 -9.41
CA ILE A 66 -0.83 -14.48 -9.50
C ILE A 66 -0.41 -13.07 -9.09
N GLY A 67 -1.19 -12.05 -9.45
CA GLY A 67 -0.97 -10.66 -9.01
C GLY A 67 -1.04 -10.52 -7.49
N ILE A 68 -2.02 -11.15 -6.82
CA ILE A 68 -2.12 -11.15 -5.35
C ILE A 68 -0.90 -11.82 -4.73
N ILE A 69 -0.49 -13.00 -5.24
CA ILE A 69 0.67 -13.74 -4.70
C ILE A 69 1.96 -12.91 -4.85
N ARG A 70 2.13 -12.24 -5.99
CA ARG A 70 3.26 -11.34 -6.23
C ARG A 70 3.28 -10.22 -5.19
N ALA A 71 2.17 -9.50 -5.02
CA ALA A 71 2.08 -8.44 -4.02
C ALA A 71 2.34 -8.93 -2.58
N CYS A 72 2.00 -10.20 -2.25
CA CYS A 72 2.39 -10.79 -0.96
C CYS A 72 3.89 -11.03 -0.86
N SER A 73 4.53 -11.48 -1.93
CA SER A 73 5.98 -11.76 -1.94
C SER A 73 6.82 -10.50 -1.71
N GLU A 74 6.44 -9.38 -2.35
CA GLU A 74 7.09 -8.07 -2.21
C GLU A 74 7.07 -7.60 -0.75
N GLU A 75 5.98 -7.85 -0.03
CA GLU A 75 5.79 -7.45 1.36
C GLU A 75 6.57 -8.31 2.38
N VAL A 76 6.77 -9.60 2.07
CA VAL A 76 7.30 -10.60 3.02
C VAL A 76 8.78 -10.90 2.80
N ILE A 77 9.20 -11.05 1.55
CA ILE A 77 10.57 -11.43 1.16
C ILE A 77 11.41 -10.18 0.85
N ALA A 78 10.75 -9.04 0.61
CA ALA A 78 11.30 -7.81 0.04
C ALA A 78 11.56 -7.89 -1.47
N ASP A 79 11.34 -6.77 -2.15
CA ASP A 79 11.88 -6.52 -3.47
C ASP A 79 12.79 -5.28 -3.42
N HIS A 80 13.51 -5.03 -4.51
CA HIS A 80 14.31 -3.80 -4.64
C HIS A 80 13.48 -2.59 -5.11
N GLU A 81 12.20 -2.78 -5.45
CA GLU A 81 11.30 -1.75 -5.95
C GLU A 81 10.75 -0.89 -4.80
N HIS A 82 10.51 -1.50 -3.65
CA HIS A 82 9.91 -0.93 -2.46
C HIS A 82 10.70 -1.31 -1.20
N GLY A 83 10.86 -0.38 -0.25
CA GLY A 83 11.56 -0.65 1.02
C GLY A 83 13.09 -0.80 0.94
N GLY A 84 13.69 -0.67 -0.25
CA GLY A 84 15.13 -0.71 -0.46
C GLY A 84 15.76 -2.10 -0.28
N GLY A 85 15.05 -3.16 -0.66
CA GLY A 85 15.48 -4.55 -0.46
C GLY A 85 15.20 -5.09 0.94
N ARG A 86 14.35 -4.41 1.73
CA ARG A 86 13.96 -4.85 3.09
C ARG A 86 12.48 -5.18 3.13
N ALA A 87 12.14 -6.22 3.87
CA ALA A 87 10.75 -6.63 4.01
C ALA A 87 10.01 -5.64 4.93
N HIS A 88 8.71 -5.44 4.70
CA HIS A 88 7.95 -4.43 5.47
C HIS A 88 7.96 -4.70 6.98
N TRP A 89 8.00 -5.97 7.40
CA TRP A 89 8.08 -6.32 8.82
C TRP A 89 9.42 -5.90 9.46
N GLU A 90 10.52 -5.87 8.70
CA GLU A 90 11.84 -5.41 9.18
C GLU A 90 11.84 -3.90 9.44
N ILE A 91 11.17 -3.15 8.57
CA ILE A 91 11.01 -1.70 8.71
C ILE A 91 10.32 -1.38 10.05
N LEU A 92 9.31 -2.16 10.42
CA LEU A 92 8.57 -1.99 11.66
C LEU A 92 9.35 -2.44 12.89
N GLU A 93 10.16 -3.50 12.80
CA GLU A 93 11.10 -3.86 13.88
C GLU A 93 12.10 -2.73 14.12
N ASP A 94 12.69 -2.18 13.06
CA ASP A 94 13.63 -1.06 13.18
C ASP A 94 12.98 0.20 13.75
N LEU A 95 11.74 0.51 13.35
CA LEU A 95 10.96 1.60 13.93
C LEU A 95 10.80 1.39 15.44
N GLY A 96 10.42 0.18 15.87
CA GLY A 96 10.31 -0.17 17.28
C GLY A 96 11.62 0.03 18.05
N THR A 97 12.75 -0.37 17.49
CA THR A 97 14.05 -0.17 18.15
C THR A 97 14.41 1.30 18.37
N ARG A 98 14.05 2.16 17.41
CA ARG A 98 14.31 3.62 17.50
C ARG A 98 13.51 4.32 18.57
N ILE A 99 12.36 3.76 18.93
CA ILE A 99 11.49 4.30 19.98
C ILE A 99 11.73 3.62 21.34
N GLY A 100 12.85 2.90 21.46
CA GLY A 100 13.32 2.31 22.70
C GLY A 100 12.69 0.96 23.05
N LEU A 101 12.20 0.19 22.07
CA LEU A 101 11.85 -1.22 22.29
C LEU A 101 13.05 -2.12 21.98
N LYS A 102 13.26 -3.16 22.77
CA LYS A 102 14.18 -4.25 22.40
C LYS A 102 13.53 -5.09 21.29
N ARG A 103 14.34 -5.64 20.39
CA ARG A 103 13.85 -6.57 19.36
C ARG A 103 13.15 -7.78 19.97
N SER A 104 13.61 -8.26 21.13
CA SER A 104 12.95 -9.35 21.86
C SER A 104 11.52 -9.00 22.29
N GLU A 105 11.29 -7.77 22.78
CA GLU A 105 9.94 -7.28 23.12
C GLU A 105 9.03 -7.25 21.89
N ILE A 106 9.53 -6.75 20.75
CA ILE A 106 8.76 -6.67 19.50
C ILE A 106 8.41 -8.07 18.97
N ARG A 107 9.36 -9.00 19.03
CA ARG A 107 9.17 -10.37 18.52
C ARG A 107 8.29 -11.23 19.42
N ALA A 108 8.31 -10.97 20.73
CA ALA A 108 7.47 -11.64 21.72
C ALA A 108 6.06 -11.02 21.85
N ALA A 109 5.80 -9.90 21.18
CA ALA A 109 4.49 -9.25 21.22
C ALA A 109 3.39 -10.21 20.73
N ALA A 110 2.34 -10.34 21.54
CA ALA A 110 1.12 -11.04 21.17
C ALA A 110 0.06 -10.06 20.63
N PRO A 111 -0.84 -10.52 19.74
CA PRO A 111 -1.98 -9.70 19.36
C PRO A 111 -2.82 -9.40 20.61
N ILE A 112 -3.16 -8.13 20.82
CA ILE A 112 -4.15 -7.78 21.85
C ILE A 112 -5.55 -8.27 21.43
N PRO A 113 -6.51 -8.42 22.36
CA PRO A 113 -7.83 -8.97 22.03
C PRO A 113 -8.53 -8.27 20.86
N THR A 114 -8.41 -6.95 20.75
CA THR A 114 -9.00 -6.20 19.63
C THR A 114 -8.29 -6.44 18.29
N THR A 115 -6.97 -6.66 18.31
CA THR A 115 -6.21 -7.08 17.11
C THR A 115 -6.65 -8.48 16.67
N GLN A 116 -6.79 -9.40 17.62
CA GLN A 116 -7.25 -10.76 17.34
C GLN A 116 -8.66 -10.77 16.76
N LEU A 117 -9.59 -9.99 17.36
CA LEU A 117 -10.95 -9.84 16.85
C LEU A 117 -10.95 -9.30 15.41
N ALA A 118 -10.15 -8.26 15.14
CA ALA A 118 -10.04 -7.71 13.80
C ALA A 118 -9.51 -8.74 12.78
N TRP A 119 -8.54 -9.57 13.17
CA TRP A 119 -8.02 -10.64 12.32
C TRP A 119 -9.05 -11.72 12.04
N VAL A 120 -9.79 -12.18 13.05
CA VAL A 120 -10.83 -13.20 12.87
C VAL A 120 -11.94 -12.68 11.95
N ALA A 121 -12.37 -11.43 12.13
CA ALA A 121 -13.35 -10.81 11.25
C ALA A 121 -12.84 -10.72 9.80
N TRP A 122 -11.58 -10.33 9.63
CA TRP A 122 -10.98 -10.20 8.30
C TRP A 122 -10.74 -11.56 7.63
N GLU A 123 -10.37 -12.57 8.41
CA GLU A 123 -10.25 -13.96 7.96
C GLU A 123 -11.59 -14.49 7.47
N GLY A 124 -12.68 -14.25 8.21
CA GLY A 124 -14.03 -14.60 7.76
C GLY A 124 -14.40 -13.92 6.44
N LEU A 125 -14.08 -12.64 6.29
CA LEU A 125 -14.32 -11.88 5.05
C LEU A 125 -13.48 -12.40 3.88
N MET A 126 -12.18 -12.66 4.08
CA MET A 126 -11.26 -13.01 3.00
C MET A 126 -11.27 -14.51 2.65
N GLY A 127 -11.59 -15.37 3.61
CA GLY A 127 -11.63 -16.82 3.44
C GLY A 127 -13.01 -17.38 3.10
N ASN A 128 -14.09 -16.76 3.56
CA ASN A 128 -15.45 -17.35 3.49
C ASN A 128 -16.44 -16.53 2.64
N ARG A 129 -16.00 -15.47 1.96
CA ARG A 129 -16.82 -14.68 1.04
C ARG A 129 -16.28 -14.75 -0.38
N HIS A 130 -17.05 -14.20 -1.32
CA HIS A 130 -16.63 -14.14 -2.71
C HIS A 130 -15.31 -13.37 -2.84
N TRP A 131 -14.37 -13.87 -3.64
CA TRP A 131 -13.00 -13.34 -3.74
C TRP A 131 -12.94 -11.83 -4.04
N LEU A 132 -13.92 -11.29 -4.80
CA LEU A 132 -14.04 -9.85 -5.04
C LEU A 132 -14.22 -9.03 -3.76
N GLU A 133 -14.96 -9.54 -2.77
CA GLU A 133 -15.09 -8.87 -1.46
C GLU A 133 -13.75 -8.81 -0.74
N GLY A 134 -12.95 -9.88 -0.82
CA GLY A 134 -11.59 -9.91 -0.31
C GLY A 134 -10.65 -8.91 -1.00
N ILE A 135 -10.77 -8.75 -2.31
CA ILE A 135 -10.03 -7.72 -3.07
C ILE A 135 -10.46 -6.31 -2.65
N VAL A 136 -11.77 -6.07 -2.53
CA VAL A 136 -12.31 -4.79 -2.07
C VAL A 136 -11.80 -4.46 -0.67
N ALA A 137 -11.79 -5.44 0.25
CA ALA A 137 -11.28 -5.25 1.61
C ALA A 137 -9.79 -4.85 1.61
N ASN A 138 -8.96 -5.52 0.81
CA ASN A 138 -7.55 -5.15 0.63
C ASN A 138 -7.40 -3.75 0.04
N THR A 139 -8.23 -3.42 -0.94
CA THR A 139 -8.22 -2.11 -1.62
C THR A 139 -8.53 -0.99 -0.63
N CYS A 140 -9.53 -1.17 0.25
CA CYS A 140 -9.86 -0.20 1.29
C CYS A 140 -8.67 0.04 2.24
N ALA A 141 -8.01 -1.04 2.69
CA ALA A 141 -6.85 -0.95 3.58
C ALA A 141 -5.68 -0.21 2.92
N GLU A 142 -5.47 -0.37 1.62
CA GLU A 142 -4.39 0.29 0.89
C GLU A 142 -4.71 1.73 0.51
N ARG A 143 -5.97 2.04 0.18
CA ARG A 143 -6.41 3.41 -0.13
C ARG A 143 -6.22 4.36 1.05
N ALA A 144 -6.39 3.90 2.29
CA ALA A 144 -6.11 4.72 3.47
C ALA A 144 -4.63 5.19 3.55
N ASN A 145 -3.70 4.52 2.87
CA ASN A 145 -2.29 4.88 2.85
C ASN A 145 -1.93 5.92 1.78
N VAL A 146 -2.82 6.22 0.84
CA VAL A 146 -2.54 7.18 -0.25
C VAL A 146 -3.21 8.54 0.02
N PRO A 147 -2.70 9.63 -0.57
CA PRO A 147 -3.34 10.95 -0.47
C PRO A 147 -4.78 10.96 -0.99
N GLY A 148 -5.62 11.82 -0.42
CA GLY A 148 -6.99 12.09 -0.87
C GLY A 148 -8.06 11.90 0.20
N TYR A 149 -7.79 11.10 1.23
CA TYR A 149 -8.77 10.71 2.25
C TYR A 149 -8.51 11.36 3.61
N GLY A 150 -9.56 11.64 4.37
CA GLY A 150 -9.47 12.28 5.68
C GLY A 150 -9.34 13.80 5.61
N THR A 151 -8.63 14.37 6.59
CA THR A 151 -8.40 15.81 6.75
C THR A 151 -6.92 16.12 6.99
N GLY A 152 -6.52 17.39 6.86
CA GLY A 152 -5.15 17.84 7.20
C GLY A 152 -4.03 17.05 6.52
N ILE A 153 -3.04 16.63 7.32
CA ILE A 153 -1.85 15.89 6.85
C ILE A 153 -2.23 14.52 6.29
N MET A 154 -3.22 13.84 6.89
CA MET A 154 -3.75 12.57 6.39
C MET A 154 -4.24 12.72 4.94
N LYS A 155 -5.02 13.76 4.65
CA LYS A 155 -5.50 14.02 3.29
C LYS A 155 -4.37 14.31 2.31
N LYS A 156 -3.35 15.04 2.75
CA LYS A 156 -2.25 15.48 1.89
C LYS A 156 -1.24 14.35 1.59
N HIS A 157 -1.00 13.47 2.55
CA HIS A 157 0.11 12.52 2.47
C HIS A 157 -0.27 11.05 2.77
N GLY A 158 -1.54 10.76 3.03
CA GLY A 158 -2.02 9.44 3.47
C GLY A 158 -1.58 9.09 4.89
N TRP A 159 -1.95 7.89 5.34
CA TRP A 159 -1.65 7.42 6.69
C TRP A 159 -0.15 7.44 7.02
N PHE A 160 0.70 6.78 6.23
CA PHE A 160 2.13 6.76 6.53
C PHE A 160 2.79 8.15 6.44
N GLY A 161 2.22 9.07 5.66
CA GLY A 161 2.64 10.47 5.65
C GLY A 161 2.31 11.20 6.95
N LEU A 162 1.09 11.00 7.48
CA LEU A 162 0.69 11.48 8.79
C LEU A 162 1.60 10.92 9.89
N GLU A 163 1.85 9.62 9.85
CA GLU A 163 2.76 8.98 10.81
C GLU A 163 4.12 9.63 10.73
N ARG A 164 4.77 9.66 9.56
CA ARG A 164 6.09 10.27 9.39
C ARG A 164 6.19 11.68 9.99
N HIS A 165 5.14 12.49 9.84
CA HIS A 165 5.09 13.81 10.46
C HIS A 165 5.07 13.72 12.00
N ARG A 166 4.22 12.88 12.57
CA ARG A 166 4.12 12.65 14.03
C ARG A 166 5.41 12.13 14.64
N TRP A 167 6.08 11.20 13.96
CA TRP A 167 7.36 10.62 14.42
C TRP A 167 8.54 11.60 14.24
N GLY A 168 8.45 12.53 13.29
CA GLY A 168 9.52 13.49 12.98
C GLY A 168 9.67 14.67 13.95
N ILE A 169 8.66 14.94 14.79
CA ILE A 169 8.67 16.07 15.75
C ILE A 169 9.20 15.65 17.15
N SER A 170 9.23 14.35 17.45
CA SER A 170 9.77 13.85 18.72
C SER A 170 11.31 13.85 18.71
N SER A 171 11.91 15.00 19.04
CA SER A 171 13.33 15.20 19.45
C SER A 171 14.37 14.26 18.84
N SER A 172 15.06 14.76 17.80
CA SER A 172 16.16 14.15 17.03
C SER A 172 15.74 13.19 15.90
N PRO A 173 15.76 13.63 14.63
CA PRO A 173 15.28 12.83 13.51
C PRO A 173 16.20 11.63 13.20
N PRO A 174 15.66 10.40 13.04
CA PRO A 174 16.44 9.29 12.51
C PRO A 174 16.80 9.51 11.04
N ARG A 175 18.09 9.45 10.70
CA ARG A 175 18.66 9.66 9.35
C ARG A 175 18.08 8.78 8.21
N ILE A 176 17.16 7.84 8.45
CA ILE A 176 16.58 7.00 7.38
C ILE A 176 15.58 7.75 6.51
N TRP A 177 15.00 8.84 7.00
CA TRP A 177 14.00 9.61 6.25
C TRP A 177 14.56 10.91 5.67
N ASN A 178 15.88 10.98 5.44
CA ASN A 178 16.48 12.05 4.65
C ASN A 178 16.65 11.56 3.21
N SER A 179 16.16 12.32 2.22
CA SER A 179 16.25 11.99 0.79
C SER A 179 17.68 11.75 0.31
N SER A 180 18.69 12.23 1.05
CA SER A 180 20.11 12.04 0.79
C SER A 180 20.66 10.65 1.10
N ASN A 181 19.96 9.81 1.88
CA ASN A 181 20.37 8.41 2.10
C ASN A 181 19.86 7.45 1.02
N PHE A 182 18.99 7.92 0.10
CA PHE A 182 18.57 7.19 -1.09
C PHE A 182 19.50 7.41 -2.30
N THR A 183 20.53 8.26 -2.16
CA THR A 183 21.48 8.59 -3.25
C THR A 183 22.92 8.14 -2.98
N ARG A 184 23.20 7.34 -1.95
CA ARG A 184 24.51 6.69 -1.84
C ARG A 184 24.61 5.61 -2.91
N LYS A 185 25.10 6.00 -4.10
CA LYS A 185 25.66 5.06 -5.07
C LYS A 185 26.67 4.18 -4.33
N PRO A 186 26.67 2.86 -4.55
CA PRO A 186 27.79 2.03 -4.17
C PRO A 186 29.03 2.61 -4.85
N THR A 187 30.06 2.94 -4.08
CA THR A 187 31.40 3.16 -4.62
C THR A 187 31.92 1.80 -5.10
N SER A 188 31.55 1.42 -6.33
CA SER A 188 32.27 0.39 -7.07
C SER A 188 33.33 1.09 -7.91
N SER A 189 34.58 0.85 -7.57
CA SER A 189 35.71 1.10 -8.44
C SER A 189 35.57 0.34 -9.77
N THR A 190 36.11 0.95 -10.84
CA THR A 190 36.40 0.44 -12.21
C THR A 190 35.28 0.53 -13.29
N PRO A 191 35.62 0.74 -14.58
CA PRO A 191 35.37 2.04 -15.23
C PRO A 191 34.52 2.00 -16.53
N THR A 192 33.85 3.13 -16.77
CA THR A 192 33.38 3.72 -18.05
C THR A 192 32.86 2.83 -19.19
N ARG A 193 31.59 3.08 -19.57
CA ARG A 193 31.27 3.57 -20.92
C ARG A 193 30.01 4.44 -20.94
N ALA A 194 30.02 5.42 -21.83
CA ALA A 194 29.25 6.66 -21.80
C ALA A 194 27.80 6.56 -22.29
N GLY A 195 26.98 7.52 -21.83
CA GLY A 195 26.01 8.22 -22.69
C GLY A 195 24.52 7.93 -22.45
N ALA A 196 23.86 8.75 -21.63
CA ALA A 196 22.59 9.41 -21.97
C ALA A 196 22.11 10.29 -20.79
N ARG A 197 21.92 11.60 -21.05
CA ARG A 197 21.19 12.52 -20.17
C ARG A 197 19.70 12.49 -20.57
N SER A 198 18.76 12.50 -19.62
CA SER A 198 17.64 13.46 -19.63
C SER A 198 16.78 13.42 -18.36
N SER A 199 16.54 14.64 -17.84
CA SER A 199 15.43 15.16 -17.01
C SER A 199 14.82 14.29 -15.90
N ALA A 200 15.18 14.62 -14.65
CA ALA A 200 14.45 14.24 -13.44
C ALA A 200 13.18 15.10 -13.27
N SER A 201 12.06 14.45 -12.97
CA SER A 201 10.84 15.05 -12.42
C SER A 201 10.58 14.43 -11.04
N PRO A 202 10.03 15.16 -10.04
CA PRO A 202 9.98 14.69 -8.66
C PRO A 202 9.03 13.49 -8.52
N SER A 203 9.56 12.37 -8.03
CA SER A 203 8.82 11.13 -7.79
C SER A 203 7.84 11.30 -6.60
N ASN A 204 6.55 11.35 -6.92
CA ASN A 204 5.49 11.07 -5.96
C ASN A 204 5.45 9.55 -5.73
N CYS A 205 5.76 9.08 -4.52
CA CYS A 205 5.50 7.70 -4.10
C CYS A 205 4.00 7.43 -4.05
N THR A 206 3.45 6.99 -5.18
CA THR A 206 2.13 6.35 -5.24
C THR A 206 2.35 4.85 -5.42
N TRP A 207 1.82 4.04 -4.50
CA TRP A 207 1.64 2.60 -4.72
C TRP A 207 0.73 2.43 -5.94
N LYS A 208 1.31 2.10 -7.10
CA LYS A 208 0.56 1.75 -8.30
C LYS A 208 0.32 0.25 -8.22
N MET A 209 -0.91 -0.17 -7.90
CA MET A 209 -1.35 -1.49 -8.34
C MET A 209 -1.38 -1.46 -9.88
N PRO A 210 -0.57 -2.26 -10.59
CA PRO A 210 -0.46 -2.17 -12.05
C PRO A 210 -1.77 -2.43 -12.82
N TRP A 211 -2.74 -3.05 -12.18
CA TRP A 211 -4.03 -3.50 -12.75
C TRP A 211 -5.23 -2.60 -12.42
N TRP A 212 -5.07 -1.55 -11.62
CA TRP A 212 -6.17 -0.63 -11.29
C TRP A 212 -5.91 0.76 -11.88
N PRO A 213 -6.83 1.34 -12.67
CA PRO A 213 -6.58 2.62 -13.30
C PRO A 213 -6.40 3.70 -12.22
N PRO A 214 -5.41 4.60 -12.37
CA PRO A 214 -5.24 5.70 -11.44
C PRO A 214 -6.50 6.56 -11.43
N ALA A 215 -6.89 7.04 -10.25
CA ALA A 215 -7.93 8.05 -10.12
C ALA A 215 -7.55 9.26 -10.98
N ARG A 216 -8.18 9.40 -12.15
CA ARG A 216 -7.91 10.54 -13.04
C ARG A 216 -8.32 11.80 -12.30
N ARG A 217 -7.44 12.82 -12.34
CA ARG A 217 -7.82 14.20 -12.06
C ARG A 217 -9.05 14.53 -12.90
N ILE A 218 -10.17 14.79 -12.23
CA ILE A 218 -11.30 15.46 -12.86
C ILE A 218 -10.85 16.90 -13.09
N SER A 219 -10.59 17.26 -14.35
CA SER A 219 -10.51 18.66 -14.78
C SER A 219 -11.75 18.95 -15.64
N PRO A 220 -12.40 20.12 -15.47
CA PRO A 220 -13.68 20.41 -16.10
C PRO A 220 -13.46 21.04 -17.47
N CYS A 221 -13.55 20.26 -18.54
CA CYS A 221 -13.95 20.79 -19.85
C CYS A 221 -14.41 19.67 -20.78
N GLY A 222 -15.40 20.00 -21.61
CA GLY A 222 -16.30 19.08 -22.30
C GLY A 222 -15.72 18.27 -23.46
N ARG A 223 -16.63 17.39 -23.93
CA ARG A 223 -16.64 16.57 -25.15
C ARG A 223 -15.98 15.20 -25.08
N CYS A 224 -16.85 14.22 -24.82
CA CYS A 224 -16.76 12.89 -25.42
C CYS A 224 -16.81 13.00 -26.95
N THR A 225 -15.82 12.43 -27.63
CA THR A 225 -15.99 11.87 -28.97
C THR A 225 -15.41 10.47 -28.95
N TRP A 226 -16.32 9.49 -28.99
CA TRP A 226 -16.02 8.13 -29.44
C TRP A 226 -15.64 8.21 -30.93
N MET A 227 -14.52 7.60 -31.33
CA MET A 227 -14.33 7.20 -32.72
C MET A 227 -13.94 5.73 -32.77
N ALA A 228 -14.81 4.98 -33.44
CA ALA A 228 -14.61 3.62 -33.86
C ALA A 228 -13.60 3.56 -35.02
N SER A 229 -12.76 2.54 -35.02
CA SER A 229 -12.12 1.98 -36.21
C SER A 229 -11.90 0.49 -35.90
N GLY A 230 -12.51 -0.50 -36.54
CA GLY A 230 -12.99 -0.54 -37.92
C GLY A 230 -11.83 -0.88 -38.85
N ARG A 231 -11.35 -2.13 -38.83
CA ARG A 231 -10.68 -2.75 -39.98
C ARG A 231 -11.17 -4.19 -40.17
N ARG A 232 -11.82 -4.40 -41.32
CA ARG A 232 -12.16 -5.69 -41.93
C ARG A 232 -11.01 -6.13 -42.85
N GLY A 233 -10.97 -7.44 -43.07
CA GLY A 233 -10.37 -8.10 -44.24
C GLY A 233 -8.95 -8.59 -44.01
N THR A 234 -8.55 -9.81 -44.37
CA THR A 234 -9.11 -10.85 -45.23
C THR A 234 -8.30 -12.14 -45.00
N GLY A 235 -8.91 -13.33 -45.14
CA GLY A 235 -8.13 -14.58 -45.20
C GLY A 235 -8.94 -15.83 -44.88
N LEU A 236 -9.75 -16.28 -45.85
CA LEU A 236 -10.25 -17.65 -45.92
C LEU A 236 -9.07 -18.61 -46.13
N ALA A 237 -9.02 -19.70 -45.34
CA ALA A 237 -8.61 -21.01 -45.83
C ALA A 237 -9.20 -22.07 -44.90
N ARG A 238 -10.08 -22.90 -45.48
CA ARG A 238 -10.61 -24.13 -44.92
C ARG A 238 -10.14 -25.22 -45.86
N VAL A 239 -9.30 -26.16 -45.41
CA VAL A 239 -9.13 -27.48 -46.03
C VAL A 239 -8.76 -28.46 -44.91
N GLU A 240 -9.60 -29.48 -44.79
CA GLU A 240 -9.49 -30.79 -44.09
C GLU A 240 -9.13 -30.83 -42.60
#